data_AF-A0A507AGJ4-F1
#
_entry.id   AF-A0A507AGJ4-F1
#
_cell.length_a   1.000
_cell.length_b   1.000
_cell.length_c   1.000
_cell.angle_alpha   90.00
_cell.angle_beta   90.00
_cell.angle_gamma   90.00
#
_symmetry.space_group_name_H-M   'P 1'
#
loop_
_entity.id
_entity.type
_entity.pdbx_description
1 polymer ?
#
loop_
_entity_poly.entity_id
_entity_poly.type
_entity_poly.pdbx_seq_one_letter_code
_entity_poly.pdbx_strand_id
1 'polypeptide(L)'
;MTRINYFVATIRPQYEAIFHSRAKAIRINNFFDLALPLGGILSIPFIGTVLDRFSTLAVLCTLVTVATAIGVLGVLPYMWAAYANVALFVLYRPFYYTAVSDYTAKVFGFRTFGTVYGTIICLSGLLNFSQSGLDFLFHETFRGDPRPVNVGLMAVGLAVGVVLVMYVGIRSRAIRRALLEREAEHAFAIRGGE
;
A
#
# COMPACT_ATOMS: atom_id res chain seq x y z
N MET A 1 2.83 -5.42 1.42
CA MET A 1 4.23 -5.79 1.12
C MET A 1 4.33 -6.82 0.01
N THR A 2 3.73 -8.01 0.18
CA THR A 2 3.73 -9.12 -0.79
C THR A 2 3.44 -8.64 -2.22
N ARG A 3 2.27 -8.08 -2.51
CA ARG A 3 1.94 -7.60 -3.86
C ARG A 3 2.98 -6.65 -4.50
N ILE A 4 3.55 -5.75 -3.71
CA ILE A 4 4.56 -4.79 -4.19
C ILE A 4 5.80 -5.54 -4.67
N ASN A 5 6.30 -6.48 -3.86
CA ASN A 5 7.47 -7.29 -4.19
C ASN A 5 7.21 -8.20 -5.39
N TYR A 6 6.02 -8.81 -5.46
CA TYR A 6 5.64 -9.66 -6.59
C TYR A 6 5.58 -8.86 -7.89
N PHE A 7 4.99 -7.67 -7.86
CA PHE A 7 4.91 -6.79 -9.03
C PHE A 7 6.30 -6.37 -9.53
N VAL A 8 7.23 -6.01 -8.63
CA VAL A 8 8.63 -5.72 -9.04
C VAL A 8 9.28 -6.94 -9.68
N ALA A 9 9.16 -8.11 -9.05
CA ALA A 9 9.82 -9.33 -9.53
C ALA A 9 9.27 -9.81 -10.89
N THR A 10 7.99 -9.55 -11.16
CA THR A 10 7.29 -10.10 -12.32
C THR A 10 6.89 -9.06 -13.36
N ILE A 11 7.31 -7.79 -13.23
CA ILE A 11 6.92 -6.71 -14.15
C ILE A 11 7.22 -7.06 -15.62
N ARG A 12 8.39 -7.62 -15.88
CA ARG A 12 8.86 -8.00 -17.22
C ARG A 12 8.05 -9.18 -17.80
N PRO A 13 7.93 -10.36 -17.14
CA PRO A 13 7.10 -11.45 -17.65
C PRO A 13 5.61 -11.09 -17.72
N GLN A 14 5.10 -10.26 -16.79
CA GLN A 14 3.70 -9.79 -16.84
C GLN A 14 3.43 -8.96 -18.09
N TYR A 15 4.27 -7.94 -18.39
CA TYR A 15 4.06 -7.13 -19.59
C TYR A 15 4.42 -7.85 -20.88
N GLU A 16 5.33 -8.82 -20.86
CA GLU A 16 5.61 -9.69 -22.00
C GLU A 16 4.39 -10.55 -22.35
N ALA A 17 3.71 -11.11 -21.35
CA ALA A 17 2.46 -11.84 -21.51
C ALA A 17 1.28 -10.93 -21.93
N ILE A 18 1.19 -9.70 -21.40
CA ILE A 18 0.10 -8.77 -21.70
C ILE A 18 0.20 -8.18 -23.12
N PHE A 19 1.40 -7.82 -23.57
CA PHE A 19 1.60 -7.17 -24.88
C PHE A 19 1.98 -8.15 -26.00
N HIS A 20 2.18 -9.44 -25.68
CA HIS A 20 2.71 -10.47 -26.58
C HIS A 20 3.96 -10.00 -27.35
N SER A 21 4.75 -9.10 -26.77
CA SER A 21 5.85 -8.41 -27.44
C SER A 21 6.97 -8.10 -26.46
N ARG A 22 8.07 -8.83 -26.63
CA ARG A 22 9.27 -8.72 -25.82
C ARG A 22 9.91 -7.32 -25.89
N ALA A 23 9.88 -6.69 -27.07
CA ALA A 23 10.42 -5.34 -27.26
C ALA A 23 9.66 -4.27 -26.46
N LYS A 24 8.32 -4.36 -26.40
CA LYS A 24 7.48 -3.46 -25.60
C LYS A 24 7.71 -3.67 -24.10
N ALA A 25 7.80 -4.93 -23.66
CA ALA A 25 8.07 -5.26 -22.26
C ALA A 25 9.45 -4.74 -21.80
N ILE A 26 10.49 -4.87 -22.63
CA ILE A 26 11.82 -4.33 -22.34
C ILE A 26 11.78 -2.80 -22.22
N ARG A 27 11.04 -2.10 -23.10
CA ARG A 27 10.93 -0.63 -23.02
C ARG A 27 10.29 -0.18 -21.70
N ILE A 28 9.26 -0.89 -21.23
CA ILE A 28 8.63 -0.58 -19.94
C ILE A 28 9.54 -0.94 -18.76
N ASN A 29 10.26 -2.05 -18.84
CA ASN A 29 11.22 -2.43 -17.82
C ASN A 29 12.33 -1.38 -17.67
N ASN A 30 12.92 -0.93 -18.77
CA ASN A 30 13.94 0.13 -18.74
C ASN A 30 13.38 1.45 -18.17
N PHE A 31 12.14 1.78 -18.50
CA PHE A 31 11.47 2.94 -17.89
C PHE A 31 11.27 2.74 -16.39
N PHE A 32 10.88 1.54 -15.95
CA PHE A 32 10.73 1.19 -14.54
C PHE A 32 12.05 1.29 -13.78
N ASP A 33 13.14 0.76 -14.34
CA ASP A 33 14.48 0.80 -13.74
C ASP A 33 14.97 2.25 -13.55
N LEU A 34 14.65 3.15 -14.49
CA LEU A 34 14.96 4.57 -14.38
C LEU A 34 14.01 5.31 -13.42
N ALA A 35 12.72 4.98 -13.47
CA ALA A 35 11.69 5.64 -12.68
C ALA A 35 11.86 5.33 -11.19
N LEU A 36 12.22 4.09 -10.82
CA LEU A 36 12.42 3.63 -9.44
C LEU A 36 13.22 4.59 -8.55
N PRO A 37 14.47 4.95 -8.89
CA PRO A 37 15.26 5.90 -8.10
C PRO A 37 14.69 7.32 -8.15
N LEU A 38 14.22 7.77 -9.31
CA LEU A 38 13.72 9.14 -9.51
C LEU A 38 12.45 9.41 -8.72
N GLY A 39 11.45 8.55 -8.81
CA GLY A 39 10.22 8.74 -8.05
C GLY A 39 10.42 8.53 -6.55
N GLY A 40 11.41 7.73 -6.14
CA GLY A 40 11.90 7.72 -4.76
C GLY A 40 12.29 9.12 -4.29
N ILE A 41 13.22 9.77 -4.98
CA ILE A 41 13.71 11.11 -4.64
C ILE A 41 12.59 12.15 -4.67
N LEU A 42 11.77 12.15 -5.73
CA LEU A 42 10.67 13.11 -5.90
C LEU A 42 9.56 12.93 -4.86
N SER A 43 9.35 11.71 -4.38
CA SER A 43 8.29 11.42 -3.41
C SER A 43 8.62 11.85 -1.99
N ILE A 44 9.90 11.92 -1.59
CA ILE A 44 10.33 12.26 -0.22
C ILE A 44 9.64 13.54 0.34
N PRO A 45 9.73 14.71 -0.32
CA PRO A 45 9.12 15.93 0.23
C PRO A 45 7.59 15.89 0.22
N PHE A 46 7.01 15.21 -0.77
CA PHE A 46 5.56 15.09 -0.89
C PHE A 46 4.97 14.18 0.20
N ILE A 47 5.62 13.04 0.45
CA ILE A 47 5.20 12.07 1.48
C ILE A 47 5.18 12.75 2.86
N GLY A 48 6.25 13.45 3.24
CA GLY A 48 6.30 14.16 4.53
C GLY A 48 5.16 15.16 4.67
N THR A 49 4.97 16.00 3.65
CA THR A 49 3.90 17.02 3.66
C THR A 49 2.50 16.41 3.79
N VAL A 50 2.25 15.28 3.13
CA VAL A 50 0.97 14.55 3.22
C VAL A 50 0.79 13.93 4.61
N LEU A 51 1.82 13.28 5.16
CA LEU A 51 1.74 12.63 6.47
C LEU A 51 1.60 13.62 7.64
N ASP A 52 2.13 14.82 7.48
CA ASP A 52 2.06 15.87 8.51
C ASP A 52 0.71 16.60 8.50
N ARG A 53 0.11 16.81 7.32
CA ARG A 53 -1.14 17.58 7.18
C ARG A 53 -2.40 16.73 7.24
N PHE A 54 -2.34 15.46 6.84
CA PHE A 54 -3.52 14.60 6.77
C PHE A 54 -3.65 13.69 8.00
N SER A 55 -4.90 13.39 8.37
CA SER A 55 -5.17 12.41 9.41
C SER A 55 -4.69 11.02 9.00
N THR A 56 -4.29 10.20 9.98
CA THR A 56 -3.88 8.81 9.76
C THR A 56 -4.93 8.01 8.98
N LEU A 57 -6.22 8.27 9.21
CA LEU A 57 -7.31 7.68 8.45
C LEU A 57 -7.24 8.06 6.96
N ALA A 58 -7.08 9.35 6.65
CA ALA A 58 -7.01 9.83 5.27
C ALA A 58 -5.78 9.27 4.53
N VAL A 59 -4.65 9.12 5.22
CA VAL A 59 -3.45 8.47 4.68
C VAL A 59 -3.72 7.00 4.35
N LEU A 60 -4.33 6.24 5.27
CA LEU A 60 -4.67 4.83 5.03
C LEU A 60 -5.70 4.66 3.89
N CYS A 61 -6.72 5.52 3.81
CA CYS A 61 -7.67 5.52 2.69
C CYS A 61 -6.98 5.79 1.36
N THR A 62 -6.05 6.76 1.34
CA THR A 62 -5.24 7.08 0.16
C THR A 62 -4.41 5.87 -0.26
N LEU A 63 -3.76 5.18 0.69
CA LEU A 63 -3.00 3.97 0.40
C LEU A 63 -3.85 2.89 -0.26
N VAL A 64 -5.03 2.59 0.30
CA VAL A 64 -5.92 1.56 -0.26
C VAL A 64 -6.43 1.96 -1.65
N THR A 65 -6.77 3.23 -1.84
CA THR A 65 -7.23 3.76 -3.13
C THR A 65 -6.15 3.65 -4.20
N VAL A 66 -4.92 4.09 -3.89
CA VAL A 66 -3.78 4.03 -4.82
C VAL A 66 -3.39 2.58 -5.11
N ALA A 67 -3.39 1.70 -4.09
CA ALA A 67 -3.13 0.27 -4.28
C ALA A 67 -4.16 -0.40 -5.19
N THR A 68 -5.42 0.01 -5.09
CA THR A 68 -6.51 -0.47 -5.95
C THR A 68 -6.33 0.04 -7.37
N ALA A 69 -6.01 1.33 -7.55
CA ALA A 69 -5.75 1.92 -8.85
C ALA A 69 -4.58 1.25 -9.58
N ILE A 70 -3.46 1.01 -8.88
CA ILE A 70 -2.30 0.23 -9.38
C ILE A 70 -2.78 -1.16 -9.82
N GLY A 71 -3.66 -1.79 -9.04
CA GLY A 71 -4.21 -3.08 -9.39
C GLY A 71 -5.05 -3.10 -10.65
N VAL A 72 -5.92 -2.11 -10.82
CA VAL A 72 -6.76 -1.97 -12.02
C VAL A 72 -5.88 -1.68 -13.24
N LEU A 73 -4.94 -0.73 -13.13
CA LEU A 73 -4.03 -0.35 -14.22
C LEU A 73 -3.12 -1.51 -14.64
N GLY A 74 -2.70 -2.36 -13.71
CA GLY A 74 -1.86 -3.53 -13.99
C GLY A 74 -2.54 -4.65 -14.78
N VAL A 75 -3.86 -4.66 -14.87
CA VAL A 75 -4.63 -5.66 -15.65
C VAL A 75 -4.93 -5.15 -17.07
N LEU A 76 -4.81 -3.85 -17.32
CA LEU A 76 -5.17 -3.25 -18.60
C LEU A 76 -4.09 -3.50 -19.68
N PRO A 77 -4.45 -4.00 -20.87
CA PRO A 77 -3.51 -4.28 -21.96
C PRO A 77 -3.13 -3.03 -22.77
N TYR A 78 -2.95 -1.88 -22.13
CA TYR A 78 -2.62 -0.61 -22.79
C TYR A 78 -1.25 -0.10 -22.37
N MET A 79 -0.44 0.37 -23.33
CA MET A 79 0.90 0.90 -23.06
C MET A 79 0.87 2.10 -22.11
N TRP A 80 -0.09 3.02 -22.29
CA TRP A 80 -0.25 4.18 -21.39
C TRP A 80 -0.62 3.76 -19.96
N ALA A 81 -1.44 2.71 -19.82
CA ALA A 81 -1.83 2.18 -18.51
C ALA A 81 -0.63 1.56 -17.80
N ALA A 82 0.25 0.90 -18.54
CA ALA A 82 1.49 0.35 -18.00
C ALA A 82 2.48 1.43 -17.53
N TYR A 83 2.64 2.53 -18.28
CA TYR A 83 3.43 3.69 -17.84
C TYR A 83 2.82 4.36 -16.60
N ALA A 84 1.50 4.56 -16.59
CA ALA A 84 0.79 5.12 -15.43
C ALA A 84 0.93 4.21 -14.20
N ASN A 85 0.81 2.89 -14.38
CA ASN A 85 0.99 1.91 -13.32
C ASN A 85 2.39 1.97 -12.72
N VAL A 86 3.43 2.04 -13.55
CA VAL A 86 4.82 2.21 -13.11
C VAL A 86 5.00 3.52 -12.33
N ALA A 87 4.51 4.64 -12.87
CA ALA A 87 4.64 5.94 -12.22
C ALA A 87 3.97 5.94 -10.83
N LEU A 88 2.73 5.44 -10.74
CA LEU A 88 2.01 5.27 -9.47
C LEU A 88 2.74 4.33 -8.52
N PHE A 89 3.25 3.21 -9.03
CA PHE A 89 3.95 2.21 -8.23
C PHE A 89 5.22 2.74 -7.56
N VAL A 90 6.03 3.47 -8.33
CA VAL A 90 7.28 4.05 -7.84
C VAL A 90 7.02 5.05 -6.71
N LEU A 91 5.95 5.84 -6.80
CA LEU A 91 5.55 6.78 -5.74
C LEU A 91 4.91 6.08 -4.54
N TYR A 92 4.11 5.04 -4.81
CA TYR A 92 3.39 4.30 -3.79
C TYR A 92 4.33 3.53 -2.86
N ARG A 93 5.44 3.00 -3.39
CA ARG A 93 6.39 2.20 -2.62
C ARG A 93 6.95 2.94 -1.39
N PRO A 94 7.68 4.07 -1.53
CA PRO A 94 8.18 4.84 -0.40
C PRO A 94 7.04 5.39 0.48
N PHE A 95 5.93 5.83 -0.12
CA PHE A 95 4.77 6.32 0.63
C PHE A 95 4.20 5.24 1.57
N TYR A 96 4.05 4.01 1.09
CA TYR A 96 3.55 2.89 1.88
C TYR A 96 4.47 2.56 3.06
N TYR A 97 5.79 2.50 2.85
CA TYR A 97 6.74 2.21 3.94
C TYR A 97 6.70 3.30 5.02
N THR A 98 6.73 4.58 4.62
CA THR A 98 6.71 5.69 5.57
C THR A 98 5.37 5.80 6.28
N ALA A 99 4.24 5.60 5.59
CA ALA A 99 2.91 5.66 6.19
C ALA A 99 2.65 4.53 7.19
N VAL A 100 3.14 3.32 6.96
CA VAL A 100 3.03 2.21 7.92
C VAL A 100 3.87 2.49 9.18
N SER A 101 5.06 3.06 9.01
CA SER A 101 5.89 3.52 10.12
C SER A 101 5.20 4.61 10.94
N ASP A 102 4.70 5.66 10.27
CA ASP A 102 3.97 6.76 10.91
C ASP A 102 2.70 6.28 11.65
N TYR A 103 1.92 5.39 11.03
CA TYR A 103 0.77 4.73 11.68
C TYR A 103 1.18 4.02 12.96
N THR A 104 2.26 3.24 12.90
CA THR A 104 2.73 2.46 14.05
C THR A 104 3.17 3.39 15.19
N ALA A 105 3.89 4.47 14.86
CA ALA A 105 4.35 5.46 15.83
C ALA A 105 3.17 6.21 16.48
N LYS A 106 2.20 6.67 15.69
CA LYS A 106 1.03 7.44 16.17
C LYS A 106 0.05 6.59 16.99
N VAL A 107 -0.15 5.32 16.62
CA VAL A 107 -1.16 4.45 17.27
C VAL A 107 -0.62 3.70 18.49
N PHE A 108 0.62 3.18 18.42
CA PHE A 108 1.20 2.34 19.48
C PHE A 108 2.22 3.08 20.35
N GLY A 109 2.62 4.28 19.94
CA GLY A 109 3.59 5.12 20.66
C GLY A 109 5.04 4.70 20.43
N PHE A 110 5.96 5.65 20.57
CA PHE A 110 7.39 5.45 20.29
C PHE A 110 8.06 4.35 21.12
N ARG A 111 7.56 4.08 22.35
CA ARG A 111 8.11 3.03 23.24
C ARG A 111 7.97 1.62 22.68
N THR A 112 6.88 1.31 21.98
CA THR A 112 6.63 -0.03 21.42
C THR A 112 6.80 -0.08 19.90
N PHE A 113 7.10 1.08 19.28
CA PHE A 113 7.24 1.26 17.84
C PHE A 113 8.13 0.19 17.20
N GLY A 114 9.35 0.00 17.72
CA GLY A 114 10.31 -0.94 17.13
C GLY A 114 9.82 -2.38 17.13
N THR A 115 9.19 -2.82 18.22
CA THR A 115 8.65 -4.18 18.34
C THR A 115 7.45 -4.38 17.40
N VAL A 116 6.47 -3.46 17.42
CA VAL A 116 5.26 -3.59 16.59
C VAL A 116 5.61 -3.49 15.10
N TYR A 117 6.40 -2.50 14.70
CA TYR A 117 6.82 -2.33 13.31
C TYR A 117 7.65 -3.53 12.85
N GLY A 118 8.60 -3.99 13.68
CA GLY A 118 9.42 -5.17 13.40
C GLY A 118 8.57 -6.44 13.22
N THR A 119 7.59 -6.68 14.08
CA THR A 119 6.68 -7.83 13.95
C THR A 119 5.83 -7.74 12.68
N ILE A 120 5.30 -6.57 12.32
CA ILE A 120 4.53 -6.37 11.08
C ILE A 120 5.40 -6.71 9.87
N ILE A 121 6.66 -6.26 9.84
CA ILE A 121 7.60 -6.55 8.75
C ILE A 121 8.00 -8.02 8.73
N CYS A 122 8.26 -8.63 9.89
CA CYS A 122 8.60 -10.05 10.00
C CYS A 122 7.47 -10.95 9.49
N LEU A 123 6.24 -10.69 9.94
CA LEU A 123 5.05 -11.42 9.48
C LEU A 123 4.82 -11.20 7.97
N SER A 124 5.03 -9.97 7.48
CA SER A 124 4.98 -9.66 6.04
C SER A 124 6.03 -10.43 5.23
N GLY A 125 7.23 -10.62 5.79
CA GLY A 125 8.30 -11.42 5.20
C GLY A 125 7.96 -12.90 5.17
N LEU A 126 7.34 -13.42 6.23
CA LEU A 126 6.86 -14.81 6.28
C LEU A 126 5.79 -15.07 5.20
N LEU A 127 4.84 -14.13 5.05
CA LEU A 127 3.85 -14.15 3.96
C LEU A 127 4.47 -13.91 2.58
N ASN A 128 5.71 -13.43 2.50
CA ASN A 128 6.45 -13.30 1.25
C ASN A 128 6.87 -14.68 0.71
N PHE A 129 7.15 -15.66 1.58
CA PHE A 129 7.40 -17.04 1.14
C PHE A 129 6.17 -17.68 0.46
N SER A 130 4.96 -17.28 0.86
CA SER A 130 3.74 -17.70 0.16
C SER A 130 3.67 -17.21 -1.29
N GLN A 131 4.50 -16.25 -1.70
CA GLN A 131 4.61 -15.81 -3.10
C GLN A 131 5.19 -16.88 -3.98
N SER A 132 6.26 -17.56 -3.55
CA SER A 132 6.89 -18.62 -4.32
C SER A 132 5.91 -19.79 -4.53
N GLY A 133 5.04 -20.06 -3.54
CA GLY A 133 3.94 -21.03 -3.69
C GLY A 133 2.84 -20.57 -4.64
N LEU A 134 2.48 -19.27 -4.61
CA LEU A 134 1.56 -18.67 -5.59
C LEU A 134 2.12 -18.71 -7.02
N ASP A 135 3.42 -18.50 -7.19
CA ASP A 135 4.12 -18.54 -8.47
C ASP A 135 4.23 -19.98 -9.02
N PHE A 136 4.43 -20.97 -8.14
CA PHE A 136 4.36 -22.39 -8.48
C PHE A 136 2.94 -22.81 -8.94
N LEU A 137 1.90 -22.37 -8.21
CA LEU A 137 0.50 -22.61 -8.59
C LEU A 137 0.15 -21.93 -9.92
N PHE A 138 0.79 -20.79 -10.20
CA PHE A 138 0.69 -20.03 -11.45
C PHE A 138 1.24 -20.79 -12.66
N HIS A 139 2.43 -21.37 -12.52
CA HIS A 139 3.13 -22.07 -13.59
C HIS A 139 2.49 -23.42 -13.91
N GLU A 140 2.06 -24.18 -12.90
CA GLU A 140 1.49 -25.51 -13.15
C GLU A 140 -0.01 -25.52 -13.47
N THR A 141 -0.82 -24.65 -12.85
CA THR A 141 -2.30 -24.73 -12.99
C THR A 141 -2.87 -23.79 -14.06
N PHE A 142 -2.28 -22.60 -14.27
CA PHE A 142 -2.87 -21.54 -15.12
C PHE A 142 -2.15 -21.31 -16.47
N ARG A 143 -1.20 -22.17 -16.87
CA ARG A 143 -0.58 -22.16 -18.22
C ARG A 143 -0.06 -20.79 -18.69
N GLY A 144 0.44 -19.94 -17.78
CA GLY A 144 1.16 -18.71 -18.11
C GLY A 144 0.32 -17.45 -18.34
N ASP A 145 -0.97 -17.43 -18.00
CA ASP A 145 -1.78 -16.20 -18.06
C ASP A 145 -1.74 -15.44 -16.71
N PRO A 146 -1.20 -14.20 -16.65
CA PRO A 146 -1.00 -13.50 -15.39
C PRO A 146 -2.19 -12.77 -14.79
N ARG A 147 -3.29 -12.73 -15.54
CA ARG A 147 -4.52 -12.02 -15.18
C ARG A 147 -5.23 -12.58 -13.94
N PRO A 148 -5.49 -13.90 -13.77
CA PRO A 148 -6.27 -14.41 -12.64
C PRO A 148 -5.57 -14.21 -11.29
N VAL A 149 -4.25 -14.31 -11.25
CA VAL A 149 -3.51 -14.13 -10.00
C VAL A 149 -3.34 -12.66 -9.63
N ASN A 150 -3.13 -11.78 -10.62
CA ASN A 150 -3.18 -10.33 -10.36
C ASN A 150 -4.55 -9.90 -9.83
N VAL A 151 -5.64 -10.48 -10.35
CA VAL A 151 -7.01 -10.24 -9.86
C VAL A 151 -7.23 -10.82 -8.47
N GLY A 152 -6.73 -12.04 -8.18
CA GLY A 152 -6.78 -12.63 -6.85
C GLY A 152 -6.03 -11.82 -5.79
N LEU A 153 -4.78 -11.44 -6.09
CA LEU A 153 -3.98 -10.54 -5.24
C LEU A 153 -4.62 -9.15 -5.10
N MET A 154 -5.29 -8.67 -6.14
CA MET A 154 -6.06 -7.43 -6.08
C MET A 154 -7.24 -7.56 -5.12
N ALA A 155 -8.04 -8.62 -5.24
CA ALA A 155 -9.20 -8.85 -4.41
C ALA A 155 -8.81 -9.04 -2.93
N VAL A 156 -7.78 -9.84 -2.65
CA VAL A 156 -7.27 -10.05 -1.28
C VAL A 156 -6.69 -8.75 -0.72
N GLY A 157 -5.89 -8.03 -1.50
CA GLY A 157 -5.32 -6.75 -1.08
C GLY A 157 -6.38 -5.69 -0.80
N LEU A 158 -7.43 -5.63 -1.64
CA LEU A 158 -8.55 -4.72 -1.47
C LEU A 158 -9.38 -5.11 -0.23
N ALA A 159 -9.68 -6.39 -0.03
CA ALA A 159 -10.41 -6.87 1.14
C ALA A 159 -9.68 -6.52 2.44
N VAL A 160 -8.37 -6.82 2.52
CA VAL A 160 -7.56 -6.48 3.70
C VAL A 160 -7.48 -4.96 3.90
N GLY A 161 -7.30 -4.20 2.82
CA GLY A 161 -7.27 -2.74 2.87
C GLY A 161 -8.58 -2.14 3.38
N VAL A 162 -9.72 -2.63 2.87
CA VAL A 162 -11.06 -2.20 3.27
C VAL A 162 -11.35 -2.54 4.74
N VAL A 163 -10.99 -3.75 5.19
CA VAL A 163 -11.13 -4.15 6.60
C VAL A 163 -10.29 -3.26 7.51
N LEU A 164 -9.03 -2.97 7.13
CA LEU A 164 -8.15 -2.10 7.89
C LEU A 164 -8.72 -0.67 7.99
N VAL A 165 -9.16 -0.10 6.86
CA VAL A 165 -9.76 1.24 6.82
C VAL A 165 -11.03 1.30 7.66
N MET A 166 -11.91 0.30 7.57
CA MET A 166 -13.11 0.23 8.41
C MET A 166 -12.75 0.13 9.90
N TYR A 167 -11.83 -0.76 10.27
CA TYR A 167 -11.39 -0.93 11.65
C TYR A 167 -10.79 0.35 12.23
N VAL A 168 -9.89 1.00 11.49
CA VAL A 168 -9.29 2.27 11.92
C VAL A 168 -10.32 3.39 11.93
N GLY A 169 -11.29 3.41 11.00
CA GLY A 169 -12.42 4.34 11.01
C GLY A 169 -13.28 4.22 12.26
N ILE A 170 -13.61 3.00 12.66
CA ILE A 170 -14.39 2.73 13.87
C ILE A 170 -13.59 3.14 15.12
N ARG A 171 -12.31 2.75 15.21
CA ARG A 171 -11.44 3.09 16.35
C ARG A 171 -11.17 4.59 16.45
N SER A 172 -10.94 5.27 15.32
CA SER A 172 -10.73 6.72 15.27
C SER A 172 -11.97 7.49 15.74
N ARG A 173 -13.17 7.06 15.30
CA ARG A 173 -14.43 7.66 15.79
C ARG A 173 -14.63 7.42 17.28
N ALA A 174 -14.34 6.22 17.78
CA ALA A 174 -14.46 5.89 19.19
C ALA A 174 -13.51 6.75 20.06
N ILE A 175 -12.25 6.91 19.64
CA ILE A 175 -11.27 7.75 20.34
C ILE A 175 -11.68 9.22 20.31
N ARG A 176 -12.13 9.73 19.16
CA ARG A 176 -12.59 11.12 19.03
C ARG A 176 -13.81 11.41 19.90
N ARG A 177 -14.73 10.44 20.02
CA ARG A 177 -15.91 10.55 20.88
C ARG A 177 -15.53 10.58 22.37
N ALA A 178 -14.61 9.71 22.79
CA ALA A 178 -14.09 9.70 24.16
C ALA A 178 -13.29 10.97 24.52
N LEU A 179 -12.57 11.56 23.55
CA LEU A 179 -11.89 12.85 23.71
C LEU A 179 -12.88 14.00 23.89
N LEU A 180 -13.93 14.06 23.06
CA LEU A 180 -15.00 15.06 23.19
C LEU A 180 -15.76 14.92 24.51
N GLU A 181 -16.00 13.69 24.98
CA GLU A 181 -16.60 13.44 26.31
C GLU A 181 -15.70 13.95 27.43
N ARG A 182 -14.38 13.69 27.38
CA ARG A 182 -13.42 14.23 28.35
C ARG A 182 -13.30 15.75 28.30
N GLU A 183 -13.27 16.36 27.11
CA GLU A 183 -13.26 17.82 26.97
C GLU A 183 -14.53 18.45 27.51
N ALA A 184 -15.69 17.82 27.27
CA ALA A 184 -16.96 18.25 27.85
C ALA A 184 -16.91 18.14 29.39
N GLU A 185 -16.50 17.00 29.95
CA GLU A 185 -16.33 16.82 31.39
C GLU A 185 -15.38 17.85 32.00
N HIS A 186 -14.26 18.14 31.35
CA HIS A 186 -13.31 19.17 31.80
C HIS A 186 -13.91 20.58 31.75
N ALA A 187 -14.66 20.90 30.69
CA ALA A 187 -15.33 22.20 30.56
C ALA A 187 -16.46 22.37 31.60
N PHE A 188 -17.20 21.30 31.92
CA PHE A 188 -18.21 21.31 32.98
C PHE A 188 -17.57 21.40 34.37
N ALA A 189 -16.44 20.74 34.62
CA ALA A 189 -15.70 20.84 35.88
C ALA A 189 -15.16 22.25 36.15
N ILE A 190 -14.75 22.97 35.09
CA ILE A 190 -14.31 24.37 35.20
C ILE A 190 -15.49 25.32 35.48
N ARG A 191 -16.69 25.01 34.95
CA ARG A 191 -17.90 25.85 35.11
C ARG A 191 -18.68 25.62 36.41
N GLY A 192 -18.50 24.47 37.07
CA GLY A 192 -19.16 24.14 38.34
C GLY A 192 -18.38 24.52 39.59
N GLY A 193 -17.22 25.18 39.44
CA GLY A 193 -16.33 25.61 40.53
C GLY A 193 -16.35 27.11 40.84
N GLU A 194 -17.25 27.88 40.21
CA GLU A 194 -17.61 29.27 40.57
C GLU A 194 -18.91 29.27 41.39
#